data_AF-A0A061SR61-F1
#
_entry.id   AF-A0A061SR61-F1
#
_cell.length_a   1.000
_cell.length_b   1.000
_cell.length_c   1.000
_cell.angle_alpha   90.00
_cell.angle_beta   90.00
_cell.angle_gamma   90.00
#
_symmetry.space_group_name_H-M   'P 1'
#
loop_
_entity.id
_entity.type
_entity.pdbx_description
1 polymer ?
#
loop_
_entity_poly.entity_id
_entity_poly.type
_entity_poly.pdbx_seq_one_letter_code
_entity_poly.pdbx_strand_id
1 'polypeptide(L)'
;MALLILVPVACLANSCLAPVRPFLPNDSQAASEYADIIRRDFQIYIKDVQEYFRCLEQERARAFEEAREVSQDYGRFLELVAD
;
A
#
# COMPACT_ATOMS: atom_id res chain seq x y z
N MET A 1 -1.87 -14.19 39.43
CA MET A 1 -2.29 -14.67 38.10
C MET A 1 -2.06 -13.53 37.12
N ALA A 2 -0.87 -13.44 36.52
CA ALA A 2 -0.56 -12.41 35.54
C ALA A 2 -1.08 -12.89 34.17
N LEU A 3 -2.00 -12.12 33.58
CA LEU A 3 -2.58 -12.44 32.28
C LEU A 3 -1.69 -11.83 31.19
N LEU A 4 -0.91 -12.68 30.51
CA LEU A 4 -0.14 -12.29 29.33
C LEU A 4 -1.09 -12.15 28.14
N ILE A 5 -1.36 -10.90 27.72
CA ILE A 5 -2.10 -10.61 26.50
C ILE A 5 -1.10 -10.65 25.34
N LEU A 6 -1.17 -11.71 24.54
CA LEU A 6 -0.52 -11.78 23.24
C LEU A 6 -1.31 -10.90 22.27
N VAL A 7 -0.82 -9.70 22.01
CA VAL A 7 -1.34 -8.87 20.91
C VAL A 7 -0.83 -9.47 19.60
N PRO A 8 -1.70 -9.95 18.71
CA PRO A 8 -1.26 -10.38 17.40
C PRO A 8 -0.81 -9.14 16.64
N VAL A 9 0.50 -8.99 16.44
CA VAL A 9 1.02 -8.07 15.44
C VAL A 9 0.63 -8.66 14.10
N ALA A 10 -0.41 -8.11 13.48
CA ALA A 10 -0.79 -8.44 12.12
C ALA A 10 0.35 -7.95 11.22
N CYS A 11 1.33 -8.81 10.95
CA CYS A 11 2.30 -8.60 9.88
C CYS A 11 1.58 -8.90 8.56
N LEU A 12 0.66 -8.02 8.18
CA LEU A 12 0.10 -8.01 6.84
C LEU A 12 1.16 -7.36 5.96
N ALA A 13 2.03 -8.17 5.35
CA ALA A 13 2.72 -7.74 4.15
C ALA A 13 1.67 -7.65 3.04
N ASN A 14 0.79 -6.65 3.14
CA ASN A 14 -0.21 -6.37 2.13
C ASN A 14 0.56 -5.71 1.00
N SER A 15 1.05 -6.49 0.04
CA SER A 15 1.73 -5.93 -1.12
C SER A 15 0.74 -5.02 -1.84
N CYS A 16 0.97 -3.71 -1.81
CA CYS A 16 0.13 -2.76 -2.51
C CYS A 16 0.32 -3.00 -4.02
N LEU A 17 -0.67 -3.63 -4.65
CA LEU A 17 -0.63 -3.95 -6.07
C LEU A 17 -1.22 -2.81 -6.87
N ALA A 18 -0.45 -2.29 -7.83
CA ALA A 18 -0.93 -1.28 -8.74
C ALA A 18 -2.00 -1.89 -9.68
N PRO A 19 -3.14 -1.21 -9.90
CA PRO A 19 -4.15 -1.69 -10.84
C PRO A 19 -3.63 -1.61 -12.28
N VAL A 20 -4.11 -2.54 -13.11
CA VAL A 20 -3.77 -2.57 -14.54
C VAL A 20 -4.46 -1.43 -15.26
N ARG A 21 -3.72 -0.72 -16.13
CA ARG A 21 -4.28 0.36 -16.94
C ARG A 21 -5.36 -0.18 -17.88
N PRO A 22 -6.56 0.44 -17.93
CA PRO A 22 -7.59 0.03 -18.87
C PRO A 22 -7.14 0.30 -20.31
N PHE A 23 -7.59 -0.54 -21.24
CA PHE A 23 -7.30 -0.38 -22.66
C PHE A 23 -8.22 0.67 -23.29
N LEU A 24 -7.66 1.51 -24.16
CA LEU A 24 -8.42 2.42 -25.01
C LEU A 24 -7.95 2.20 -26.45
N PRO A 25 -8.82 1.74 -27.36
CA PRO A 25 -8.48 1.61 -28.77
C PRO A 25 -8.11 2.95 -29.40
N ASN A 26 -7.15 2.94 -30.33
CA ASN A 26 -6.84 4.13 -31.14
C ASN A 26 -7.90 4.39 -32.22
N ASP A 27 -8.67 3.37 -32.60
CA ASP A 27 -9.77 3.49 -33.54
C ASP A 27 -11.03 4.01 -32.84
N SER A 28 -11.53 5.15 -33.32
CA SER A 28 -12.74 5.78 -32.78
C SER A 28 -14.00 4.95 -32.99
N GLN A 29 -14.06 4.13 -34.05
CA GLN A 29 -15.21 3.26 -34.28
C GLN A 29 -15.27 2.15 -33.22
N ALA A 30 -14.16 1.43 -33.00
CA ALA A 30 -14.03 0.46 -31.93
C ALA A 30 -14.29 1.09 -30.54
N ALA A 31 -13.79 2.29 -30.29
CA ALA A 31 -14.04 2.98 -29.02
C ALA A 31 -15.54 3.27 -28.80
N SER A 32 -16.26 3.64 -29.85
CA SER A 32 -17.71 3.86 -29.78
C SER A 32 -18.50 2.55 -29.67
N GLU A 33 -18.09 1.51 -30.40
CA GLU A 33 -18.76 0.19 -30.39
C GLU A 33 -18.69 -0.46 -29.01
N TYR A 34 -17.55 -0.37 -28.33
CA TYR A 34 -17.31 -0.97 -27.02
C TYR A 34 -17.37 0.03 -25.86
N ALA A 35 -18.02 1.19 -26.06
CA ALA A 35 -17.99 2.32 -25.14
C ALA A 35 -18.43 1.96 -23.70
N ASP A 36 -19.41 1.06 -23.54
CA ASP A 36 -19.91 0.67 -22.23
C ASP A 36 -18.91 -0.19 -21.45
N ILE A 37 -18.21 -1.11 -22.13
CA ILE A 37 -17.16 -1.94 -21.55
C ILE A 37 -15.97 -1.06 -21.17
N ILE A 38 -15.51 -0.22 -22.10
CA ILE A 38 -14.40 0.71 -21.86
C ILE A 38 -14.73 1.62 -20.67
N ARG A 39 -15.94 2.19 -20.61
CA ARG A 39 -16.36 3.04 -19.49
C ARG A 39 -16.31 2.28 -18.15
N ARG A 40 -16.78 1.03 -18.11
CA ARG A 40 -16.74 0.20 -16.91
C ARG A 40 -15.30 -0.08 -16.48
N ASP A 41 -14.41 -0.44 -17.40
CA ASP A 41 -13.02 -0.74 -17.08
C ASP A 41 -12.30 0.48 -16.50
N PHE A 42 -12.55 1.67 -17.05
CA PHE A 42 -12.03 2.92 -16.49
C PHE A 42 -12.58 3.21 -15.09
N GLN A 43 -13.88 2.97 -14.84
CA GLN A 43 -14.48 3.14 -13.51
C GLN A 43 -13.87 2.18 -12.48
N ILE A 44 -13.64 0.91 -12.87
CA ILE A 44 -12.96 -0.07 -12.03
C ILE A 44 -11.55 0.41 -11.70
N TYR A 45 -10.78 0.81 -12.71
CA TYR A 45 -9.42 1.35 -12.50
C TYR A 45 -9.39 2.53 -11.52
N ILE A 46 -10.32 3.49 -11.67
CA ILE A 46 -10.39 4.67 -10.79
C ILE A 46 -10.70 4.27 -9.34
N LYS A 47 -11.55 3.27 -9.13
CA LYS A 47 -11.81 2.76 -7.79
C LYS A 47 -10.56 2.05 -7.22
N ASP A 48 -9.98 1.16 -8.00
CA ASP A 48 -8.88 0.32 -7.55
C ASP A 48 -7.61 1.15 -7.28
N VAL A 49 -7.38 2.24 -8.03
CA VAL A 49 -6.22 3.13 -7.78
C VAL A 49 -6.37 3.90 -6.46
N GLN A 50 -7.59 4.20 -6.03
CA GLN A 50 -7.84 4.80 -4.71
C GLN A 50 -7.52 3.80 -3.58
N GLU A 51 -7.93 2.54 -3.75
CA GLU A 51 -7.60 1.47 -2.80
C GLU A 51 -6.09 1.23 -2.73
N TYR A 52 -5.41 1.25 -3.89
CA TYR A 52 -3.95 1.18 -3.98
C TYR A 52 -3.25 2.32 -3.25
N PHE A 53 -3.68 3.58 -3.45
CA PHE A 53 -3.09 4.72 -2.74
C PHE A 53 -3.29 4.64 -1.22
N ARG A 54 -4.47 4.20 -0.77
CA ARG A 54 -4.72 3.98 0.65
C ARG A 54 -3.77 2.93 1.24
N CYS A 55 -3.54 1.84 0.52
CA CYS A 55 -2.56 0.83 0.93
C CYS A 55 -1.15 1.43 1.05
N LEU A 56 -0.69 2.16 0.03
CA LEU A 56 0.65 2.75 0.03
C LEU A 56 0.87 3.70 1.20
N GLU A 57 -0.12 4.52 1.54
CA GLU A 57 0.00 5.45 2.66
C GLU A 57 0.03 4.72 4.01
N GLN A 58 -0.70 3.60 4.14
CA GLN A 58 -0.64 2.75 5.33
C GLN A 58 0.75 2.11 5.49
N GLU A 59 1.30 1.54 4.42
CA GLU A 59 2.65 0.96 4.46
C GLU A 59 3.72 2.02 4.72
N ARG A 60 3.57 3.22 4.15
CA ARG A 60 4.45 4.35 4.43
C ARG A 60 4.42 4.73 5.91
N ALA A 61 3.24 4.86 6.50
CA ALA A 61 3.09 5.20 7.92
C ALA A 61 3.68 4.11 8.83
N ARG A 62 3.42 2.83 8.53
CA ARG A 62 4.01 1.69 9.25
C ARG A 62 5.53 1.72 9.18
N ALA A 63 6.10 1.82 7.97
CA ALA A 63 7.54 1.80 7.76
C ALA A 63 8.24 2.99 8.42
N PHE A 64 7.58 4.15 8.45
CA PHE A 64 8.09 5.33 9.14
C PHE A 64 8.20 5.12 10.66
N GLU A 65 7.21 4.48 11.26
CA GLU A 65 7.23 4.17 12.69
C GLU A 65 8.32 3.13 13.03
N GLU A 66 8.42 2.07 12.24
CA GLU A 66 9.48 1.06 12.41
C GLU A 66 10.88 1.70 12.28
N ALA A 67 11.09 2.57 11.28
CA ALA A 67 12.35 3.29 11.11
C ALA A 67 12.66 4.21 12.31
N ARG A 68 11.64 4.83 12.92
CA ARG A 68 11.79 5.67 14.12
C ARG A 68 12.28 4.84 15.30
N GLU A 69 11.64 3.71 15.57
CA GLU A 69 12.01 2.78 16.66
C GLU A 69 13.44 2.25 16.46
N VAL A 70 13.74 1.73 15.28
CA VAL A 70 15.08 1.20 14.95
C VAL A 70 16.17 2.27 15.09
N SER A 71 15.87 3.51 14.70
CA SER A 71 16.83 4.62 14.85
C SER A 71 17.11 4.96 16.31
N GLN A 72 16.08 4.90 17.18
CA GLN A 72 16.25 5.12 18.63
C GLN A 72 17.05 3.98 19.27
N ASP A 73 16.79 2.74 18.87
CA ASP A 73 17.52 1.56 19.34
C ASP A 73 18.99 1.66 18.96
N TYR A 74 19.28 2.06 17.73
CA TYR A 74 20.65 2.30 17.27
C TYR A 74 21.33 3.43 18.06
N GLY A 75 20.62 4.52 18.36
CA GLY A 75 21.14 5.59 19.21
C GLY A 75 21.56 5.09 20.60
N ARG A 76 20.71 4.29 21.26
CA ARG A 76 21.04 3.68 22.57
C ARG A 76 22.20 2.71 22.47
N PHE A 77 22.29 1.95 21.38
CA PHE A 77 23.43 1.08 21.13
C PHE A 77 24.74 1.88 21.06
N LEU A 78 24.75 3.01 20.34
CA LEU A 78 25.92 3.87 20.23
C LEU A 78 26.37 4.42 21.59
N GLU A 79 25.44 4.80 22.46
CA GLU A 79 25.75 5.23 23.83
C GLU A 79 26.39 4.11 24.66
N LEU A 80 25.98 2.85 24.46
CA LEU A 80 26.51 1.70 25.19
C LEU A 80 27.92 1.28 24.76
N VAL A 81 28.31 1.56 23.51
CA VAL A 81 29.61 1.12 22.94
C VAL A 81 30.65 2.23 22.85
N ALA A 82 30.33 3.44 23.32
CA ALA A 82 31.22 4.60 23.27
C ALA A 82 32.34 4.61 24.34
N ASP A 83 32.58 3.47 25.02
CA ASP A 83 33.65 3.25 26.01
C ASP A 83 34.95 2.73 25.37
#